data_AF-A0A9X5EA42-F1
#
_entry.id   AF-A0A9X5EA42-F1
#
_cell.length_a   1.000
_cell.length_b   1.000
_cell.length_c   1.000
_cell.angle_alpha   90.00
_cell.angle_beta   90.00
_cell.angle_gamma   90.00
#
_symmetry.space_group_name_H-M   'P 1'
#
loop_
_entity.id
_entity.type
_entity.pdbx_description
1 polymer ?
#
loop_
_entity_poly.entity_id
_entity_poly.type
_entity_poly.pdbx_seq_one_letter_code
_entity_poly.pdbx_strand_id
1 'polypeptide(L)'
;MATLARGVKLSELTATSAQDRERQVKRLFQDALTPTEEQIKKQSEEINAKIRDFERRYEMPSVVMRQNLLEGKIKETADICSWLILLKLRNRLDAYRNKTSTQ
;
A
#
# COMPACT_ATOMS: atom_id res chain seq x y z
N MET A 1 9.88 -2.62 16.09
CA MET A 1 11.17 -1.94 15.88
C MET A 1 11.46 -2.01 14.39
N ALA A 2 11.31 -0.91 13.67
CA ALA A 2 11.51 -0.90 12.22
C ALA A 2 13.00 -1.10 11.91
N THR A 3 13.34 -2.17 11.23
CA THR A 3 14.69 -2.43 10.72
C THR A 3 14.95 -1.41 9.61
N LEU A 4 15.61 -0.30 9.96
CA LEU A 4 16.11 0.68 9.01
C LEU A 4 16.88 -0.07 7.92
N ALA A 5 16.50 0.16 6.66
CA ALA A 5 17.23 -0.28 5.48
C ALA A 5 18.73 -0.13 5.74
N ARG A 6 19.52 -1.19 5.51
CA ARG A 6 20.98 -1.19 5.70
C ARG A 6 21.56 0.07 5.02
N GLY A 7 21.83 1.09 5.82
CA GLY A 7 22.40 2.33 5.34
C GLY A 7 23.83 2.03 4.94
N VAL A 8 24.09 1.95 3.64
CA VAL A 8 25.46 1.84 3.14
C VAL A 8 26.13 3.18 3.39
N LYS A 9 27.24 3.17 4.13
CA LYS A 9 27.99 4.41 4.37
C LYS A 9 28.60 4.86 3.05
N LEU A 10 28.49 6.15 2.73
CA LEU A 10 29.03 6.72 1.50
C LEU A 10 30.54 6.43 1.33
N SER A 11 31.26 6.30 2.44
CA SER A 11 32.68 5.89 2.49
C SER A 11 32.94 4.48 1.93
N GLU A 12 32.00 3.55 2.06
CA GLU A 12 32.11 2.18 1.55
C GLU A 12 31.81 2.11 0.04
N LEU A 13 30.91 2.98 -0.44
CA LEU A 13 30.62 3.14 -1.87
C LEU A 13 31.77 3.78 -2.63
N THR A 14 32.53 4.67 -1.99
CA THR A 14 33.72 5.30 -2.61
C THR A 14 34.91 4.35 -2.72
N ALA A 15 34.97 3.31 -1.87
CA ALA A 15 36.04 2.31 -1.85
C ALA A 15 35.79 1.14 -2.84
N THR A 16 34.60 1.03 -3.42
CA THR A 16 34.21 -0.01 -4.39
C THR A 16 34.34 0.45 -5.84
N SER A 17 34.49 -0.51 -6.75
CA SER A 17 34.50 -0.26 -8.19
C SER A 17 33.21 0.45 -8.64
N ALA A 18 33.28 1.25 -9.71
CA ALA A 18 32.11 1.97 -10.22
C ALA A 18 30.94 1.02 -10.55
N GLN A 19 31.24 -0.20 -11.02
CA GLN A 19 30.25 -1.22 -11.36
C GLN A 19 29.58 -1.83 -10.11
N ASP A 20 30.34 -2.05 -9.03
CA ASP A 20 29.78 -2.57 -7.78
C ASP A 20 28.96 -1.51 -7.03
N ARG A 21 29.35 -0.24 -7.13
CA ARG A 21 28.58 0.90 -6.63
C ARG A 21 27.20 0.96 -7.29
N GLU A 22 27.14 0.87 -8.61
CA GLU A 22 25.87 0.89 -9.35
C GLU A 22 24.97 -0.29 -8.96
N ARG A 23 25.54 -1.49 -8.80
CA ARG A 23 24.80 -2.68 -8.35
C ARG A 23 24.25 -2.52 -6.94
N GLN A 24 25.04 -2.00 -6.00
CA GLN A 24 24.61 -1.79 -4.61
C GLN A 24 23.51 -0.73 -4.53
N VAL A 25 23.67 0.39 -5.22
CA VAL A 25 22.66 1.46 -5.29
C VAL A 25 21.35 0.90 -5.86
N LYS A 26 21.42 0.15 -6.98
CA LYS A 26 20.24 -0.47 -7.58
C LYS A 26 19.52 -1.43 -6.63
N ARG A 27 20.27 -2.24 -5.86
CA ARG A 27 19.68 -3.12 -4.83
C ARG A 27 19.01 -2.34 -3.71
N LEU A 28 19.66 -1.30 -3.18
CA LEU A 28 19.06 -0.45 -2.15
C LEU A 28 17.77 0.21 -2.64
N PHE A 29 17.74 0.68 -3.89
CA PHE A 29 16.52 1.19 -4.51
C PHE A 29 15.44 0.11 -4.63
N GLN A 30 15.81 -1.10 -5.05
CA GLN A 30 14.86 -2.21 -5.11
C GLN A 30 14.30 -2.59 -3.73
N ASP A 31 15.16 -2.67 -2.72
CA ASP A 31 14.77 -2.98 -1.34
C ASP A 31 13.91 -1.86 -0.73
N ALA A 32 14.19 -0.60 -1.05
CA ALA A 32 13.37 0.54 -0.61
C ALA A 32 12.00 0.59 -1.30
N LEU A 33 11.92 0.16 -2.56
CA LEU A 33 10.68 0.13 -3.34
C LEU A 33 9.84 -1.12 -3.07
N THR A 34 10.43 -2.17 -2.50
CA THR A 34 9.73 -3.43 -2.21
C THR A 34 9.26 -3.42 -0.77
N PRO A 35 7.95 -3.21 -0.51
CA PRO A 35 7.44 -3.26 0.84
C PRO A 35 7.59 -4.67 1.43
N THR A 36 7.98 -4.73 2.69
CA THR A 36 8.03 -5.98 3.47
C THR A 36 6.62 -6.52 3.72
N GLU A 37 6.52 -7.83 3.98
CA GLU A 37 5.23 -8.47 4.30
C GLU A 37 4.55 -7.82 5.52
N GLU A 38 5.33 -7.45 6.55
CA GLU A 38 4.82 -6.72 7.72
C GLU A 38 4.24 -5.35 7.34
N GLN A 39 4.90 -4.60 6.45
CA GLN A 39 4.40 -3.32 5.97
C GLN A 39 3.10 -3.48 5.17
N ILE A 40 3.02 -4.50 4.32
CA ILE A 40 1.80 -4.83 3.55
C ILE A 40 0.66 -5.19 4.49
N LYS A 41 0.92 -6.04 5.49
CA LYS A 41 -0.08 -6.43 6.48
C LYS A 41 -0.60 -5.20 7.24
N LYS A 42 0.30 -4.36 7.74
CA LYS A 42 -0.06 -3.14 8.46
C LYS A 42 -0.89 -2.19 7.58
N GLN A 43 -0.49 -1.98 6.33
CA GLN A 43 -1.26 -1.16 5.38
C GLN A 43 -2.65 -1.74 5.13
N SER A 44 -2.79 -3.06 5.01
CA SER A 44 -4.07 -3.74 4.84
C SER A 44 -4.98 -3.52 6.03
N GLU A 45 -4.46 -3.67 7.25
CA GLU A 45 -5.19 -3.44 8.49
C GLU A 45 -5.68 -1.98 8.60
N GLU A 46 -4.81 -1.01 8.31
CA GLU A 46 -5.16 0.42 8.32
C GLU A 46 -6.24 0.78 7.30
N ILE A 47 -6.13 0.25 6.07
CA ILE A 47 -7.13 0.47 5.01
C ILE A 47 -8.47 -0.15 5.43
N ASN A 48 -8.47 -1.37 5.94
CA ASN A 48 -9.68 -2.06 6.37
C ASN A 48 -10.35 -1.36 7.56
N ALA A 49 -9.57 -0.84 8.51
CA ALA A 49 -10.10 -0.05 9.62
C ALA A 49 -10.82 1.21 9.09
N LYS A 50 -10.19 1.97 8.19
CA LYS A 50 -10.82 3.15 7.59
C LYS A 50 -12.09 2.80 6.81
N ILE A 51 -12.10 1.70 6.05
CA ILE A 51 -13.31 1.25 5.34
C ILE A 51 -14.43 0.95 6.34
N ARG A 52 -14.15 0.27 7.45
CA ARG A 52 -15.15 0.00 8.50
C ARG A 52 -15.68 1.28 9.15
N ASP A 53 -14.85 2.32 9.27
CA ASP A 53 -15.31 3.63 9.77
C ASP A 53 -16.33 4.26 8.83
N PHE A 54 -16.14 4.12 7.52
CA PHE A 54 -17.14 4.53 6.53
C PHE A 54 -18.42 3.69 6.64
N GLU A 55 -18.30 2.36 6.72
CA GLU A 55 -19.47 1.47 6.84
C GLU A 55 -20.31 1.79 8.07
N ARG A 56 -19.65 2.13 9.19
CA ARG A 56 -20.32 2.57 10.41
C ARG A 56 -20.93 3.96 10.28
N ARG A 57 -20.23 4.92 9.68
CA ARG A 57 -20.72 6.30 9.50
C ARG A 57 -21.97 6.35 8.64
N TYR A 58 -22.01 5.54 7.58
CA TYR A 58 -23.13 5.47 6.65
C TYR A 58 -24.14 4.38 7.02
N GLU A 59 -23.90 3.65 8.12
CA GLU A 59 -24.73 2.54 8.62
C GLU A 59 -25.04 1.49 7.55
N MET A 60 -24.08 1.25 6.64
CA MET A 60 -24.26 0.31 5.55
C MET A 60 -22.97 -0.38 5.14
N PRO A 61 -23.02 -1.68 4.79
CA PRO A 61 -21.87 -2.38 4.23
C PRO A 61 -21.38 -1.72 2.93
N SER A 62 -20.08 -1.80 2.65
CA SER A 62 -19.48 -1.24 1.43
C SER A 62 -20.12 -1.76 0.14
N VAL A 63 -20.65 -2.99 0.16
CA VAL A 63 -21.36 -3.59 -0.98
C VAL A 63 -22.66 -2.82 -1.27
N VAL A 64 -23.45 -2.56 -0.23
CA VAL A 64 -24.71 -1.82 -0.32
C VAL A 64 -24.45 -0.36 -0.69
N MET A 65 -23.44 0.26 -0.07
CA MET A 65 -23.06 1.63 -0.37
C MET A 65 -22.64 1.80 -1.84
N ARG A 66 -21.92 0.83 -2.39
CA ARG A 66 -21.53 0.82 -3.81
C ARG A 66 -22.75 0.70 -4.71
N GLN A 67 -23.68 -0.20 -4.37
CA GLN A 67 -24.91 -0.37 -5.14
C GLN A 67 -25.75 0.91 -5.14
N ASN A 68 -25.93 1.52 -3.97
CA ASN A 68 -26.65 2.79 -3.82
C ASN A 68 -25.99 3.93 -4.61
N LEU A 69 -24.66 3.95 -4.71
CA LEU A 69 -23.95 4.93 -5.53
C LEU A 69 -24.25 4.75 -7.02
N LEU A 70 -24.20 3.50 -7.50
CA LEU A 70 -24.49 3.16 -8.90
C LEU A 70 -25.94 3.47 -9.28
N GLU A 71 -26.86 3.26 -8.35
CA GLU A 71 -28.28 3.58 -8.52
C GLU A 71 -28.59 5.07 -8.35
N GLY A 72 -27.59 5.91 -8.04
CA GLY A 72 -27.78 7.34 -7.80
C GLY A 72 -28.53 7.69 -6.52
N LYS A 73 -28.71 6.72 -5.60
CA LYS A 73 -29.39 6.90 -4.30
C LYS A 73 -28.53 7.68 -3.30
N ILE A 74 -27.21 7.63 -3.44
CA ILE A 74 -26.28 8.46 -2.68
C ILE A 74 -25.48 9.36 -3.61
N LYS A 75 -25.20 10.58 -3.16
CA LYS A 75 -24.45 11.57 -3.95
C LYS A 75 -22.95 11.31 -3.89
N GLU A 76 -22.27 11.58 -5.00
CA GLU A 76 -20.81 11.67 -5.04
C GLU A 76 -20.34 12.88 -4.24
N THR A 77 -19.89 12.62 -3.01
CA THR A 77 -19.29 13.62 -2.13
C THR A 77 -17.80 13.33 -1.97
N ALA A 78 -17.03 14.31 -1.48
CA ALA A 78 -15.61 14.11 -1.20
C ALA A 78 -15.36 12.92 -0.24
N ASP A 79 -16.29 12.68 0.69
CA ASP A 79 -16.23 11.58 1.65
C ASP A 79 -16.42 10.22 0.93
N ILE A 80 -17.43 10.11 0.06
CA ILE A 80 -17.65 8.91 -0.77
C ILE A 80 -16.47 8.67 -1.72
N CYS A 81 -15.90 9.71 -2.32
CA CYS A 81 -14.70 9.59 -3.15
C CYS A 81 -13.51 9.06 -2.36
N SER A 82 -13.32 9.53 -1.13
CA SER A 82 -12.26 9.05 -0.23
C SER A 82 -12.42 7.56 0.09
N TRP A 83 -13.65 7.11 0.35
CA TRP A 83 -13.96 5.69 0.52
C TRP A 83 -13.69 4.87 -0.75
N LEU A 84 -14.05 5.34 -1.94
CA LEU A 84 -13.74 4.66 -3.20
C LEU A 84 -12.24 4.50 -3.43
N ILE A 85 -11.44 5.51 -3.07
CA ILE A 85 -9.97 5.44 -3.13
C ILE A 85 -9.47 4.32 -2.21
N LEU A 86 -9.99 4.23 -0.98
CA LEU A 86 -9.61 3.17 -0.03
C LEU A 86 -9.94 1.77 -0.57
N LEU A 87 -11.12 1.58 -1.17
CA LEU A 87 -11.49 0.32 -1.81
C LEU A 87 -10.54 -0.05 -2.96
N LYS A 88 -10.16 0.93 -3.78
CA LYS A 88 -9.22 0.72 -4.88
C LYS A 88 -7.82 0.38 -4.36
N LEU A 89 -7.37 1.03 -3.29
CA LEU A 89 -6.11 0.72 -2.61
C LEU A 89 -6.11 -0.70 -2.05
N ARG A 90 -7.18 -1.12 -1.37
CA ARG A 90 -7.34 -2.50 -0.87
C ARG A 90 -7.17 -3.52 -2.01
N ASN A 91 -7.92 -3.33 -3.10
CA ASN A 91 -7.86 -4.23 -4.25
C ASN A 91 -6.45 -4.31 -4.87
N ARG A 92 -5.72 -3.18 -4.92
CA ARG A 92 -4.33 -3.17 -5.40
C ARG A 92 -3.38 -3.91 -4.47
N LEU A 93 -3.57 -3.76 -3.17
CA LEU A 93 -2.76 -4.44 -2.16
C LEU A 93 -2.99 -5.95 -2.17
N ASP A 94 -4.25 -6.37 -2.32
CA ASP A 94 -4.62 -7.78 -2.46
C ASP A 94 -4.02 -8.38 -3.74
N ALA A 95 -4.08 -7.65 -4.86
CA ALA A 95 -3.45 -8.08 -6.10
C ALA A 95 -1.92 -8.17 -5.99
N TYR A 96 -1.29 -7.27 -5.22
CA TYR A 96 0.15 -7.34 -4.93
C TYR A 96 0.49 -8.61 -4.13
N ARG A 97 -0.26 -8.88 -3.04
CA ARG A 97 -0.08 -10.06 -2.19
C ARG A 97 -0.24 -11.37 -2.96
N ASN A 98 -1.22 -11.44 -3.85
CA ASN A 98 -1.47 -12.64 -4.66
C ASN A 98 -0.33 -12.90 -5.65
N LYS A 99 0.28 -11.84 -6.22
CA LYS A 99 1.44 -11.97 -7.12
C LYS A 99 2.69 -12.44 -6.38
N THR A 100 2.92 -11.95 -5.16
CA THR A 100 4.10 -12.34 -4.36
C THR A 100 3.96 -13.73 -3.73
N SER A 101 2.75 -14.30 -3.66
CA SER A 101 2.52 -15.66 -3.12
C SER A 101 2.69 -16.78 -4.16
N THR A 102 2.86 -16.43 -5.45
CA THR A 102 3.03 -17.40 -6.56
C THR A 102 4.48 -17.46 -7.08
N GLN A 103 5.42 -16.78 -6.40
CA GLN A 103 6.86 -16.88 -6.62
C GLN A 103 7.52 -17.56 -5.42
#